data_AF-A0A1F3XD38-F1
#
_entry.id   AF-A0A1F3XD38-F1
#
_cell.length_a   1.000
_cell.length_b   1.000
_cell.length_c   1.000
_cell.angle_alpha   90.00
_cell.angle_beta   90.00
_cell.angle_gamma   90.00
#
_symmetry.space_group_name_H-M   'P 1'
#
loop_
_entity.id
_entity.type
_entity.pdbx_description
1 polymer ?
#
loop_
_entity_poly.entity_id
_entity_poly.type
_entity_poly.pdbx_seq_one_letter_code
_entity_poly.pdbx_strand_id
1 'polypeptide(L)'
;MDDRLEHAAVLYIDGHVRVYHGEQTLLPKHYVARERLCLRASVDYWVNAMDGQPFMVVHQVVDPGLIQTIEQEILPRLEKMRSPSHPSPLASAARPQRLLLVFDREGYSPDFFQRLRDQQVSCLTYHKHPGADWPLEEFQSQAVVLISGHVASMQLAERGTCMSNGLWLREIRKLSEGGHQTAILSTDYETSTKSLAAWMFARWCQENYFKYARQHFGLDRLADYKTEVITDPIRVVNPKYRQLDSQIRSANGKRSRMLAQFGALNIETPIEAAPMERFVAKKAALHEQIEALTTEITALKQVRKDTQHHIKIQELPEEDRFRQLSTHSKHFVDTIKMIAYRAETVMANILRETMTKTDEIRTLLCALYSCEADLLPDYPNKTLTVRLHHSARAHTDEVVRKLCDEITATETVFPRTDLRLIFKLGSSQYRRDQDV
;
A
#
# COMPACT_ATOMS: atom_id res chain seq x y z
N MET A 1 12.33 12.19 -30.58
CA MET A 1 13.06 10.97 -30.16
C MET A 1 12.50 10.61 -28.79
N ASP A 2 11.30 10.09 -28.62
CA ASP A 2 10.59 8.99 -29.29
C ASP A 2 11.38 7.69 -29.35
N ASP A 3 11.72 7.21 -28.15
CA ASP A 3 12.19 5.86 -27.88
C ASP A 3 11.47 5.33 -26.60
N ARG A 4 10.17 5.59 -26.49
CA ARG A 4 9.32 4.90 -25.52
C ARG A 4 8.95 3.54 -26.11
N LEU A 5 9.89 2.61 -26.01
CA LEU A 5 9.62 1.17 -26.09
C LEU A 5 8.31 0.88 -25.33
N GLU A 6 7.41 0.16 -25.99
CA GLU A 6 6.10 -0.29 -25.49
C GLU A 6 6.26 -1.19 -24.25
N HIS A 7 6.63 -0.62 -23.11
CA HIS A 7 6.63 -1.33 -21.84
C HIS A 7 5.20 -1.49 -21.35
N ALA A 8 4.87 -2.68 -20.83
CA ALA A 8 3.62 -2.92 -20.12
C ALA A 8 3.42 -1.83 -19.04
N ALA A 9 2.19 -1.33 -18.91
CA ALA A 9 1.88 -0.38 -17.85
C ALA A 9 2.16 -1.04 -16.48
N VAL A 10 3.03 -0.43 -15.68
CA VAL A 10 3.39 -0.93 -14.34
C VAL A 10 2.47 -0.25 -13.31
N LEU A 11 1.68 -1.06 -12.61
CA LEU A 11 0.72 -0.60 -11.61
C LEU A 11 1.01 -1.22 -10.25
N TYR A 12 0.96 -0.41 -9.21
CA TYR A 12 1.19 -0.80 -7.83
C TYR A 12 -0.13 -0.96 -7.11
N ILE A 13 -0.29 -2.04 -6.34
CA ILE A 13 -1.53 -2.32 -5.61
C ILE A 13 -1.19 -2.60 -4.15
N ASP A 14 -1.82 -1.84 -3.25
CA ASP A 14 -1.66 -2.00 -1.81
C ASP A 14 -2.96 -1.70 -1.05
N GLY A 15 -3.13 -2.35 0.09
CA GLY A 15 -4.28 -2.20 0.98
C GLY A 15 -4.01 -1.14 2.05
N HIS A 16 -4.85 -0.12 2.11
CA HIS A 16 -4.80 0.92 3.14
C HIS A 16 -5.89 0.70 4.18
N VAL A 17 -5.49 0.37 5.42
CA VAL A 17 -6.42 0.15 6.54
C VAL A 17 -6.88 1.50 7.10
N ARG A 18 -8.19 1.77 6.97
CA ARG A 18 -8.85 2.96 7.49
C ARG A 18 -9.59 2.65 8.78
N VAL A 19 -9.05 3.13 9.90
CA VAL A 19 -9.63 2.93 11.23
C VAL A 19 -10.95 3.68 11.37
N TYR A 20 -11.96 2.99 11.89
CA TYR A 20 -13.25 3.56 12.23
C TYR A 20 -13.34 3.79 13.74
N HIS A 21 -13.48 5.06 14.12
CA HIS A 21 -13.61 5.49 15.50
C HIS A 21 -15.06 5.79 15.92
N GLY A 22 -16.03 5.62 15.01
CA GLY A 22 -17.44 5.84 15.33
C GLY A 22 -18.10 4.67 16.04
N GLU A 23 -19.32 4.90 16.52
CA GLU A 23 -20.08 3.93 17.34
C GLU A 23 -21.30 3.34 16.62
N GLN A 24 -21.64 3.83 15.42
CA GLN A 24 -22.88 3.44 14.71
C GLN A 24 -22.87 2.00 14.18
N THR A 25 -21.70 1.38 14.08
CA THR A 25 -21.56 0.01 13.59
C THR A 25 -20.28 -0.64 14.13
N LEU A 26 -20.30 -1.96 14.30
CA LEU A 26 -19.18 -2.75 14.83
C LEU A 26 -18.37 -3.37 13.68
N LEU A 27 -17.64 -2.54 12.93
CA LEU A 27 -16.83 -3.04 11.82
C LEU A 27 -15.85 -4.15 12.25
N PRO A 28 -15.50 -5.07 11.33
CA PRO A 28 -14.46 -6.07 11.57
C PRO A 28 -13.15 -5.45 12.05
N LYS A 29 -12.40 -6.22 12.85
CA LYS A 29 -11.09 -5.79 13.34
C LYS A 29 -10.00 -6.15 12.33
N HIS A 30 -9.18 -5.18 11.98
CA HIS A 30 -7.98 -5.33 11.17
C HIS A 30 -6.75 -4.93 11.97
N TYR A 31 -5.61 -5.56 11.66
CA TYR A 31 -4.34 -5.16 12.25
C TYR A 31 -3.85 -3.87 11.60
N VAL A 32 -3.66 -2.84 12.41
CA VAL A 32 -3.19 -1.52 11.98
C VAL A 32 -1.70 -1.44 12.25
N ALA A 33 -0.88 -1.68 11.23
CA ALA A 33 0.58 -1.81 11.37
C ALA A 33 1.25 -0.61 12.07
N ARG A 34 0.79 0.61 11.77
CA ARG A 34 1.27 1.87 12.37
C ARG A 34 1.02 1.98 13.87
N GLU A 35 -0.07 1.39 14.36
CA GLU A 35 -0.49 1.45 15.76
C GLU A 35 -0.18 0.14 16.50
N ARG A 36 0.18 -0.93 15.77
CA ARG A 36 0.43 -2.29 16.27
C ARG A 36 -0.76 -2.84 17.07
N LEU A 37 -1.97 -2.46 16.67
CA LEU A 37 -3.23 -2.82 17.33
C LEU A 37 -4.24 -3.38 16.34
N CYS A 38 -5.11 -4.28 16.82
CA CYS A 38 -6.27 -4.73 16.05
C CYS A 38 -7.47 -3.83 16.34
N LEU A 39 -7.81 -2.96 15.38
CA LEU A 39 -8.85 -1.94 15.51
C LEU A 39 -9.96 -2.17 14.49
N ARG A 40 -11.15 -1.64 14.77
CA ARG A 40 -12.27 -1.66 13.84
C ARG A 40 -11.91 -0.82 12.62
N ALA A 41 -11.98 -1.40 11.43
CA ALA A 41 -11.52 -0.72 10.23
C ALA A 41 -12.20 -1.28 8.98
N SER A 42 -12.06 -0.53 7.88
CA SER A 42 -12.26 -1.00 6.51
C SER A 42 -10.92 -0.97 5.77
N VAL A 43 -10.83 -1.64 4.63
CA VAL A 43 -9.63 -1.63 3.78
C VAL A 43 -9.95 -0.96 2.45
N ASP A 44 -9.13 0.02 2.06
CA ASP A 44 -9.20 0.67 0.76
C ASP A 44 -8.01 0.16 -0.08
N TYR A 45 -8.27 -0.54 -1.19
CA TYR A 45 -7.23 -0.99 -2.09
C TYR A 45 -6.94 0.07 -3.14
N TRP A 46 -5.72 0.60 -3.12
CA TRP A 46 -5.28 1.67 -4.00
C TRP A 46 -4.42 1.12 -5.13
N VAL A 47 -4.70 1.60 -6.34
CA VAL A 47 -3.88 1.34 -7.52
C VAL A 47 -3.13 2.61 -7.88
N ASN A 48 -1.81 2.55 -7.88
CA ASN A 48 -0.94 3.69 -8.12
C ASN A 48 -0.04 3.45 -9.34
N ALA A 49 0.36 4.53 -9.99
CA ALA A 49 1.44 4.52 -10.96
C ALA A 49 2.81 4.42 -10.26
N MET A 50 3.85 4.19 -11.06
CA MET A 50 5.26 4.11 -10.65
C MET A 50 5.75 5.26 -9.75
N ASP A 51 5.25 6.47 -9.97
CA ASP A 51 5.62 7.66 -9.20
C ASP A 51 4.73 7.91 -7.97
N GLY A 52 3.86 6.94 -7.63
CA GLY A 52 2.94 7.01 -6.49
C GLY A 52 1.62 7.71 -6.80
N GLN A 53 1.41 8.24 -8.02
CA GLN A 53 0.15 8.88 -8.37
C GLN A 53 -1.02 7.87 -8.33
N PRO A 54 -2.11 8.15 -7.59
CA PRO A 54 -3.25 7.24 -7.49
C PRO A 54 -4.07 7.25 -8.78
N PHE A 55 -4.40 6.08 -9.29
CA PHE A 55 -5.20 5.89 -10.50
C PHE A 55 -6.64 5.49 -10.18
N MET A 56 -6.84 4.59 -9.21
CA MET A 56 -8.15 4.19 -8.73
C MET A 56 -8.11 3.61 -7.32
N VAL A 57 -9.29 3.47 -6.71
CA VAL A 57 -9.48 2.89 -5.38
C VAL A 57 -10.68 1.94 -5.37
N VAL A 58 -10.58 0.85 -4.61
CA VAL A 58 -11.67 -0.08 -4.30
C VAL A 58 -11.87 -0.12 -2.78
N HIS A 59 -13.05 0.32 -2.33
CA HIS A 59 -13.40 0.31 -0.90
C HIS A 59 -13.98 -1.04 -0.51
N GLN A 60 -13.31 -1.76 0.39
CA GLN A 60 -13.77 -3.04 0.96
C GLN A 60 -14.11 -2.86 2.44
N VAL A 61 -15.41 -2.89 2.75
CA VAL A 61 -15.86 -2.83 4.16
C VAL A 61 -15.71 -4.19 4.84
N VAL A 62 -15.91 -5.26 4.07
CA VAL A 62 -15.54 -6.61 4.47
C VAL A 62 -14.41 -7.04 3.55
N ASP A 63 -13.19 -7.00 4.06
CA ASP A 63 -11.99 -7.27 3.28
C ASP A 63 -11.89 -8.77 2.88
N PRO A 64 -12.00 -9.10 1.59
CA PRO A 64 -11.79 -10.46 1.11
C PRO A 64 -10.30 -10.79 0.92
N GLY A 65 -9.40 -9.82 1.09
CA GLY A 65 -7.97 -9.90 0.84
C GLY A 65 -7.56 -9.36 -0.53
N LEU A 66 -6.25 -9.11 -0.65
CA LEU A 66 -5.65 -8.47 -1.82
C LEU A 66 -5.91 -9.25 -3.11
N ILE A 67 -5.64 -10.56 -3.12
CA ILE A 67 -5.80 -11.42 -4.30
C ILE A 67 -7.22 -11.35 -4.85
N GLN A 68 -8.21 -11.58 -3.98
CA GLN A 68 -9.61 -11.60 -4.40
C GLN A 68 -10.06 -10.22 -4.90
N THR A 69 -9.62 -9.14 -4.26
CA THR A 69 -9.91 -7.78 -4.72
C THR A 69 -9.26 -7.50 -6.08
N ILE A 70 -8.03 -7.98 -6.31
CA ILE A 70 -7.37 -7.83 -7.62
C ILE A 70 -8.20 -8.52 -8.71
N GLU A 71 -8.57 -9.77 -8.49
CA GLU A 71 -9.26 -10.60 -9.50
C GLU A 71 -10.69 -10.13 -9.78
N GLN A 72 -11.45 -9.76 -8.75
CA GLN A 72 -12.89 -9.53 -8.87
C GLN A 72 -13.25 -8.07 -9.14
N GLU A 73 -12.40 -7.13 -8.69
CA GLU A 73 -12.72 -5.69 -8.77
C GLU A 73 -11.72 -4.92 -9.62
N ILE A 74 -10.41 -5.08 -9.39
CA ILE A 74 -9.38 -4.25 -10.02
C ILE A 74 -9.17 -4.63 -11.48
N LEU A 75 -8.89 -5.90 -11.79
CA LEU A 75 -8.64 -6.33 -13.16
C LEU A 75 -9.84 -6.05 -14.09
N PRO A 76 -11.10 -6.37 -13.73
CA PRO A 76 -12.24 -6.08 -14.60
C PRO A 76 -12.42 -4.57 -14.87
N ARG A 77 -12.08 -3.71 -13.90
CA ARG A 77 -12.12 -2.25 -14.10
C ARG A 77 -11.02 -1.77 -15.04
N LEU A 78 -9.79 -2.29 -14.89
CA LEU A 78 -8.67 -1.97 -15.78
C LEU A 78 -8.96 -2.41 -17.22
N GLU A 79 -9.59 -3.56 -17.42
CA GLU A 79 -10.01 -4.03 -18.73
C GLU A 79 -11.05 -3.11 -19.38
N LYS A 80 -12.05 -2.65 -18.62
CA LYS A 80 -13.09 -1.72 -19.11
C LYS A 80 -12.55 -0.34 -19.47
N MET A 81 -11.53 0.14 -18.75
CA MET A 81 -10.90 1.44 -19.01
C MET A 81 -10.01 1.44 -20.26
N ARG A 82 -9.81 0.29 -20.89
CA ARG A 82 -8.95 0.17 -22.07
C ARG A 82 -9.66 0.72 -23.32
N SER A 83 -9.02 1.67 -23.99
CA SER A 83 -9.49 2.17 -25.29
C SER A 83 -9.40 1.06 -26.36
N PRO A 84 -10.38 0.91 -27.26
CA PRO A 84 -10.32 -0.05 -28.37
C PRO A 84 -9.15 0.17 -29.34
N SER A 85 -8.49 1.33 -29.27
CA SER A 85 -7.38 1.72 -30.15
C SER A 85 -6.02 1.11 -29.80
N HIS A 86 -5.90 0.32 -28.73
CA HIS A 86 -4.73 -0.55 -28.56
C HIS A 86 -4.94 -1.81 -29.38
N PRO A 87 -4.16 -2.05 -30.46
CA PRO A 87 -4.34 -3.22 -31.29
C PRO A 87 -4.27 -4.47 -30.42
N SER A 88 -5.27 -5.35 -30.58
CA SER A 88 -5.14 -6.72 -30.13
C SER A 88 -3.89 -7.30 -30.80
N PRO A 89 -2.89 -7.80 -30.06
CA PRO A 89 -1.73 -8.38 -30.72
C PRO A 89 -2.22 -9.52 -31.60
N LEU A 90 -1.95 -9.40 -32.90
CA LEU A 90 -2.05 -10.49 -33.85
C LEU A 90 -1.36 -11.72 -33.27
N ALA A 91 -1.88 -12.90 -33.61
CA ALA A 91 -1.45 -14.22 -33.19
C ALA A 91 0.04 -14.52 -33.52
N SER A 92 0.94 -13.88 -32.80
CA SER A 92 2.33 -14.28 -32.61
C SER A 92 2.38 -15.23 -31.41
N ALA A 93 3.16 -16.30 -31.52
CA ALA A 93 3.40 -17.26 -30.43
C ALA A 93 4.02 -16.61 -29.18
N ALA A 94 4.61 -15.40 -29.33
CA ALA A 94 4.96 -14.51 -28.23
C ALA A 94 3.82 -13.50 -28.03
N ARG A 95 2.94 -13.77 -27.05
CA ARG A 95 1.90 -12.82 -26.64
C ARG A 95 2.57 -11.71 -25.81
N PRO A 96 2.69 -10.45 -26.31
CA PRO A 96 3.31 -9.39 -25.54
C PRO A 96 2.53 -9.14 -24.25
N GLN A 97 3.27 -8.93 -23.16
CA GLN A 97 2.71 -8.72 -21.82
C GLN A 97 1.86 -7.44 -21.80
N ARG A 98 0.65 -7.52 -21.23
CA ARG A 98 -0.33 -6.42 -21.31
C ARG A 98 -0.20 -5.43 -20.15
N LEU A 99 0.19 -5.93 -18.98
CA LEU A 99 0.21 -5.19 -17.72
C LEU A 99 1.18 -5.87 -16.75
N LEU A 100 1.89 -5.09 -15.94
CA LEU A 100 2.66 -5.60 -14.80
C LEU A 100 2.06 -5.08 -13.48
N LEU A 101 1.59 -5.98 -12.63
CA LEU A 101 1.10 -5.66 -11.30
C LEU A 101 2.19 -5.85 -10.26
N VAL A 102 2.47 -4.81 -9.48
CA VAL A 102 3.41 -4.83 -8.37
C VAL A 102 2.63 -4.81 -7.07
N PHE A 103 2.85 -5.78 -6.20
CA PHE A 103 2.17 -5.86 -4.91
C PHE A 103 3.05 -6.52 -3.85
N ASP A 104 2.65 -6.38 -2.59
CA ASP A 104 3.41 -6.89 -1.45
C ASP A 104 3.28 -8.42 -1.27
N ARG A 105 3.74 -8.95 -0.12
CA ARG A 105 3.71 -10.40 0.18
C ARG A 105 2.31 -10.97 0.35
N GLU A 106 1.28 -10.16 0.55
CA GLU A 106 -0.10 -10.65 0.69
C GLU A 106 -0.63 -11.21 -0.63
N GLY A 107 -0.10 -10.74 -1.76
CA GLY A 107 -0.42 -11.28 -3.09
C GLY A 107 0.31 -12.58 -3.42
N TYR A 108 1.12 -13.13 -2.51
CA TYR A 108 1.87 -14.36 -2.77
C TYR A 108 0.95 -15.58 -2.87
N SER A 109 0.72 -16.08 -4.09
CA SER A 109 0.04 -17.34 -4.34
C SER A 109 0.42 -17.89 -5.72
N PRO A 110 1.06 -19.08 -5.80
CA PRO A 110 1.39 -19.71 -7.08
C PRO A 110 0.20 -19.85 -8.03
N ASP A 111 -0.98 -20.21 -7.51
CA ASP A 111 -2.18 -20.39 -8.33
C ASP A 111 -2.72 -19.05 -8.83
N PHE A 112 -2.60 -17.98 -8.03
CA PHE A 112 -2.94 -16.63 -8.47
C PHE A 112 -2.00 -16.16 -9.58
N PHE A 113 -0.69 -16.39 -9.46
CA PHE A 113 0.28 -16.03 -10.48
C PHE A 113 -0.01 -16.72 -11.82
N GLN A 114 -0.40 -18.00 -11.78
CA GLN A 114 -0.84 -18.73 -12.97
C GLN A 114 -2.06 -18.06 -13.61
N ARG A 115 -3.10 -17.75 -12.83
CA ARG A 115 -4.32 -17.11 -13.35
C ARG A 115 -4.08 -15.70 -13.92
N LEU A 116 -3.16 -14.93 -13.32
CA LEU A 116 -2.73 -13.64 -13.90
C LEU A 116 -2.04 -13.85 -15.25
N ARG A 117 -1.12 -14.82 -15.33
CA ARG A 117 -0.42 -15.16 -16.57
C ARG A 117 -1.38 -15.62 -17.67
N ASP A 118 -2.40 -16.41 -17.32
CA ASP A 118 -3.42 -16.87 -18.27
C ASP A 118 -4.20 -15.68 -18.86
N GLN A 119 -4.33 -14.58 -18.10
CA GLN A 119 -4.90 -13.29 -18.54
C GLN A 119 -3.87 -12.35 -19.18
N GLN A 120 -2.62 -12.81 -19.41
CA GLN A 120 -1.50 -12.03 -19.95
C GLN A 120 -1.11 -10.82 -19.07
N VAL A 121 -1.36 -10.93 -17.77
CA VAL A 121 -0.94 -9.98 -16.75
C VAL A 121 0.27 -10.56 -16.03
N SER A 122 1.36 -9.82 -16.03
CA SER A 122 2.53 -10.17 -15.23
C SER A 122 2.39 -9.63 -13.81
N CYS A 123 3.05 -10.27 -12.86
CA CYS A 123 3.16 -9.78 -11.50
C CYS A 123 4.60 -9.74 -11.00
N LEU A 124 4.82 -8.83 -10.04
CA LEU A 124 6.06 -8.64 -9.30
C LEU A 124 5.72 -8.54 -7.81
N THR A 125 6.29 -9.44 -7.01
CA THR A 125 6.03 -9.49 -5.56
C THR A 125 7.24 -10.03 -4.80
N TYR A 126 7.26 -9.91 -3.49
CA TYR A 126 8.28 -10.53 -2.67
C TYR A 126 8.03 -12.05 -2.53
N HIS A 127 9.11 -12.83 -2.52
CA HIS A 127 9.03 -14.25 -2.19
C HIS A 127 8.71 -14.38 -0.68
N LYS A 128 7.54 -14.94 -0.32
CA LYS A 128 7.12 -15.12 1.08
C LYS A 128 7.92 -16.22 1.80
N HIS A 129 8.32 -17.25 1.07
CA HIS A 129 9.03 -18.43 1.59
C HIS A 129 10.28 -18.73 0.76
N PRO A 130 11.25 -17.80 0.69
CA PRO A 130 12.47 -18.05 -0.06
C PRO A 130 13.24 -19.23 0.54
N GLY A 131 13.88 -20.03 -0.32
CA GLY A 131 14.83 -21.04 0.12
C GLY A 131 16.09 -20.42 0.73
N ALA A 132 17.08 -21.24 1.04
CA ALA A 132 18.35 -20.82 1.64
C ALA A 132 19.00 -19.64 0.89
N ASP A 133 19.79 -18.85 1.61
CA ASP A 133 20.58 -17.75 1.06
C ASP A 133 21.50 -18.26 -0.06
N TRP A 134 21.60 -17.48 -1.14
CA TRP A 134 22.47 -17.80 -2.27
C TRP A 134 23.92 -17.40 -1.95
N PRO A 135 24.91 -18.06 -2.56
CA PRO A 135 26.31 -17.66 -2.42
C PRO A 135 26.55 -16.20 -2.82
N LEU A 136 27.45 -15.51 -2.10
CA LEU A 136 27.68 -14.08 -2.28
C LEU A 136 28.32 -13.76 -3.65
N GLU A 137 29.08 -14.70 -4.20
CA GLU A 137 29.73 -14.63 -5.50
C GLU A 137 28.75 -14.56 -6.69
N GLU A 138 27.49 -14.93 -6.49
CA GLU A 138 26.46 -14.82 -7.53
C GLU A 138 25.91 -13.40 -7.67
N PHE A 139 26.14 -12.55 -6.68
CA PHE A 139 25.67 -11.17 -6.69
C PHE A 139 26.63 -10.29 -7.47
N GLN A 140 26.08 -9.54 -8.42
CA GLN A 140 26.84 -8.60 -9.22
C GLN A 140 26.38 -7.17 -8.94
N SER A 141 27.35 -6.27 -8.87
CA SER A 141 27.08 -4.83 -8.77
C SER A 141 26.45 -4.34 -10.07
N GLN A 142 25.20 -3.90 -9.99
CA GLN A 142 24.45 -3.40 -11.12
C GLN A 142 24.03 -1.95 -10.90
N ALA A 143 24.34 -1.08 -11.86
CA ALA A 143 23.80 0.28 -11.90
C ALA A 143 22.32 0.23 -12.31
N VAL A 144 21.45 0.58 -11.37
CA VAL A 144 19.98 0.54 -11.50
C VAL A 144 19.45 1.96 -11.53
N VAL A 145 18.73 2.32 -12.60
CA VAL A 145 18.05 3.62 -12.70
C VAL A 145 16.75 3.56 -11.91
N LEU A 146 16.64 4.38 -10.87
CA LEU A 146 15.44 4.53 -10.06
C LEU A 146 14.40 5.37 -10.80
N ILE A 147 13.14 5.29 -10.36
CA ILE A 147 12.03 6.09 -10.93
C ILE A 147 12.28 7.60 -10.78
N SER A 148 13.04 8.00 -9.76
CA SER A 148 13.46 9.41 -9.58
C SER A 148 14.51 9.88 -10.60
N GLY A 149 14.97 9.01 -11.50
CA GLY A 149 16.08 9.27 -12.43
C GLY A 149 17.47 9.06 -11.83
N HIS A 150 17.58 8.89 -10.50
CA HIS A 150 18.85 8.63 -9.84
C HIS A 150 19.36 7.21 -10.15
N VAL A 151 20.66 7.08 -10.35
CA VAL A 151 21.31 5.78 -10.52
C VAL A 151 21.79 5.27 -9.15
N ALA A 152 21.30 4.11 -8.75
CA ALA A 152 21.73 3.42 -7.53
C ALA A 152 22.52 2.16 -7.90
N SER A 153 23.61 1.90 -7.20
CA SER A 153 24.30 0.61 -7.30
C SER A 153 23.58 -0.43 -6.44
N MET A 154 23.23 -1.58 -7.01
CA MET A 154 22.58 -2.69 -6.30
C MET A 154 23.31 -4.00 -6.56
N GLN A 155 23.56 -4.77 -5.51
CA GLN A 155 24.05 -6.14 -5.63
C GLN A 155 22.87 -7.07 -5.95
N LEU A 156 22.81 -7.57 -7.18
CA LEU A 156 21.69 -8.36 -7.70
C LEU A 156 22.16 -9.71 -8.23
N ALA A 157 21.35 -10.73 -7.98
CA ALA A 157 21.47 -12.07 -8.57
C ALA A 157 20.10 -12.52 -9.09
N GLU A 158 20.07 -13.39 -10.10
CA GLU A 158 18.84 -13.91 -10.68
C GLU A 158 18.94 -15.42 -10.90
N ARG A 159 17.87 -16.15 -10.58
CA ARG A 159 17.70 -17.57 -10.91
C ARG A 159 16.27 -17.87 -11.35
N GLY A 160 16.10 -18.97 -12.06
CA GLY A 160 14.78 -19.59 -12.23
C GLY A 160 14.37 -20.33 -10.96
N THR A 161 13.11 -20.22 -10.57
CA THR A 161 12.53 -20.96 -9.43
C THR A 161 11.20 -21.61 -9.84
N CYS A 162 10.97 -22.85 -9.42
CA CYS A 162 9.75 -23.58 -9.72
C CYS A 162 8.83 -23.56 -8.49
N MET A 163 7.61 -23.06 -8.65
CA MET A 163 6.62 -23.01 -7.58
C MET A 163 5.96 -24.38 -7.36
N SER A 164 5.22 -24.51 -6.26
CA SER A 164 4.54 -25.76 -5.87
C SER A 164 3.52 -26.29 -6.90
N ASN A 165 2.99 -25.43 -7.77
CA ASN A 165 2.07 -25.80 -8.84
C ASN A 165 2.79 -26.03 -10.18
N GLY A 166 4.13 -26.13 -10.20
CA GLY A 166 4.93 -26.34 -11.40
C GLY A 166 5.22 -25.06 -12.19
N LEU A 167 4.74 -23.89 -11.74
CA LEU A 167 4.97 -22.62 -12.40
C LEU A 167 6.44 -22.17 -12.21
N TRP A 168 7.19 -22.11 -13.30
CA TRP A 168 8.50 -21.46 -13.28
C TRP A 168 8.35 -19.96 -13.19
N LEU A 169 9.20 -19.30 -12.40
CA LEU A 169 9.26 -17.85 -12.23
C LEU A 169 10.72 -17.41 -12.24
N ARG A 170 10.93 -16.11 -12.41
CA ARG A 170 12.22 -15.48 -12.14
C ARG A 170 12.26 -15.09 -10.68
N GLU A 171 13.27 -15.57 -9.96
CA GLU A 171 13.61 -15.08 -8.64
C GLU A 171 14.81 -14.15 -8.77
N ILE A 172 14.65 -12.91 -8.32
CA ILE A 172 15.73 -11.95 -8.24
C ILE A 172 16.00 -11.72 -6.76
N ARG A 173 17.28 -11.69 -6.37
CA ARG A 173 17.67 -11.36 -5.00
C ARG A 173 18.51 -10.11 -4.97
N LYS A 174 18.18 -9.21 -4.06
CA LYS A 174 19.03 -8.07 -3.69
C LYS A 174 19.78 -8.40 -2.41
N LEU A 175 21.10 -8.32 -2.45
CA LEU A 175 21.96 -8.41 -1.27
C LEU A 175 22.09 -7.02 -0.63
N SER A 176 21.84 -6.95 0.68
CA SER A 176 22.09 -5.76 1.50
C SER A 176 23.51 -5.77 2.07
N GLU A 177 24.00 -4.61 2.52
CA GLU A 177 25.30 -4.48 3.19
C GLU A 177 25.40 -5.37 4.44
N GLY A 178 24.29 -5.61 5.13
CA GLY A 178 24.22 -6.49 6.30
C GLY A 178 24.12 -7.99 5.96
N GLY A 179 24.28 -8.38 4.70
CA GLY A 179 24.23 -9.78 4.25
C GLY A 179 22.81 -10.34 4.03
N HIS A 180 21.76 -9.61 4.39
CA HIS A 180 20.39 -10.05 4.15
C HIS A 180 20.04 -10.04 2.65
N GLN A 181 19.39 -11.11 2.17
CA GLN A 181 18.91 -11.26 0.79
C GLN A 181 17.41 -11.03 0.70
N THR A 182 17.00 -9.99 -0.02
CA THR A 182 15.58 -9.75 -0.33
C THR A 182 15.22 -10.45 -1.63
N ALA A 183 14.40 -11.50 -1.56
CA ALA A 183 13.91 -12.25 -2.71
C ALA A 183 12.61 -11.66 -3.28
N ILE A 184 12.60 -11.47 -4.60
CA ILE A 184 11.45 -11.00 -5.39
C ILE A 184 11.16 -12.00 -6.50
N LEU A 185 9.88 -12.20 -6.81
CA LEU A 185 9.40 -13.09 -7.84
C LEU A 185 8.74 -12.30 -8.96
N SER A 186 9.02 -12.69 -10.20
CA SER A 186 8.41 -12.11 -11.38
C SER A 186 7.89 -13.19 -12.33
N THR A 187 6.70 -12.96 -12.91
CA THR A 187 6.21 -13.69 -14.09
C THR A 187 6.57 -12.99 -15.40
N ASP A 188 7.20 -11.81 -15.36
CA ASP A 188 7.72 -11.10 -16.53
C ASP A 188 9.11 -11.64 -16.88
N TYR A 189 9.22 -12.30 -18.04
CA TYR A 189 10.45 -12.93 -18.52
C TYR A 189 11.29 -12.07 -19.45
N GLU A 190 10.79 -10.91 -19.85
CA GLU A 190 11.38 -10.08 -20.91
C GLU A 190 12.11 -8.87 -20.32
N THR A 191 11.52 -8.26 -19.28
CA THR A 191 12.07 -7.08 -18.64
C THR A 191 13.41 -7.38 -17.95
N SER A 192 14.37 -6.45 -18.06
CA SER A 192 15.68 -6.59 -17.40
C SER A 192 15.56 -6.74 -15.88
N THR A 193 16.49 -7.51 -15.29
CA THR A 193 16.62 -7.69 -13.83
C THR A 193 16.70 -6.34 -13.10
N LYS A 194 17.42 -5.37 -13.68
CA LYS A 194 17.59 -4.02 -13.12
C LYS A 194 16.26 -3.28 -13.04
N SER A 195 15.47 -3.32 -14.10
CA SER A 195 14.15 -2.66 -14.17
C SER A 195 13.18 -3.30 -13.18
N LEU A 196 13.10 -4.63 -13.12
CA LEU A 196 12.25 -5.34 -12.15
C LEU A 196 12.66 -5.01 -10.70
N ALA A 197 13.96 -5.00 -10.41
CA ALA A 197 14.46 -4.58 -9.10
C ALA A 197 14.05 -3.12 -8.79
N ALA A 198 14.28 -2.18 -9.71
CA ALA A 198 13.89 -0.79 -9.56
C ALA A 198 12.39 -0.63 -9.24
N TRP A 199 11.54 -1.32 -10.02
CA TRP A 199 10.09 -1.26 -9.84
C TRP A 199 9.65 -1.87 -8.52
N MET A 200 10.21 -2.99 -8.10
CA MET A 200 9.84 -3.60 -6.81
C MET A 200 10.21 -2.70 -5.63
N PHE A 201 11.42 -2.12 -5.64
CA PHE A 201 11.86 -1.25 -4.54
C PHE A 201 11.18 0.12 -4.54
N ALA A 202 10.65 0.55 -5.68
CA ALA A 202 9.84 1.75 -5.76
C ALA A 202 8.46 1.65 -5.10
N ARG A 203 7.99 0.45 -4.73
CA ARG A 203 6.67 0.24 -4.07
C ARG A 203 6.47 1.11 -2.83
N TRP A 204 7.56 1.53 -2.17
CA TRP A 204 7.52 2.51 -1.08
C TRP A 204 6.83 3.84 -1.43
N CYS A 205 6.68 4.15 -2.73
CA CYS A 205 5.89 5.29 -3.20
C CYS A 205 4.43 5.27 -2.70
N GLN A 206 3.83 4.09 -2.53
CA GLN A 206 2.46 3.97 -2.01
C GLN A 206 2.39 4.35 -0.53
N GLU A 207 3.38 3.97 0.28
CA GLU A 207 3.46 4.39 1.67
C GLU A 207 3.65 5.91 1.79
N ASN A 208 4.50 6.49 0.92
CA ASN A 208 4.65 7.94 0.82
C ASN A 208 3.34 8.63 0.44
N TYR A 209 2.60 8.07 -0.52
CA TYR A 209 1.26 8.55 -0.89
C TYR A 209 0.29 8.49 0.30
N PHE A 210 0.15 7.36 0.98
CA PHE A 210 -0.77 7.21 2.11
C PHE A 210 -0.41 8.12 3.28
N LYS A 211 0.89 8.29 3.58
CA LYS A 211 1.34 9.23 4.61
C LYS A 211 0.96 10.66 4.26
N TYR A 212 1.29 11.10 3.05
CA TYR A 212 1.05 12.46 2.59
C TYR A 212 -0.45 12.77 2.47
N ALA A 213 -1.22 11.89 1.83
CA ALA A 213 -2.65 12.04 1.63
C ALA A 213 -3.43 12.02 2.95
N ARG A 214 -2.98 11.27 3.98
CA ARG A 214 -3.57 11.37 5.32
C ARG A 214 -3.36 12.74 5.95
N GLN A 215 -2.14 13.28 5.85
CA GLN A 215 -1.79 14.57 6.46
C GLN A 215 -2.48 15.75 5.77
N HIS A 216 -2.47 15.78 4.43
CA HIS A 216 -2.86 16.98 3.67
C HIS A 216 -4.22 16.87 2.98
N PHE A 217 -4.68 15.66 2.68
CA PHE A 217 -5.95 15.42 1.97
C PHE A 217 -7.04 14.78 2.85
N GLY A 218 -6.75 14.46 4.10
CA GLY A 218 -7.71 13.80 5.00
C GLY A 218 -8.18 12.46 4.45
N LEU A 219 -7.26 11.63 3.94
CA LEU A 219 -7.56 10.30 3.35
C LEU A 219 -8.44 9.43 4.27
N ASP A 220 -8.16 9.45 5.58
CA ASP A 220 -8.81 8.61 6.59
C ASP A 220 -10.11 9.22 7.14
N ARG A 221 -10.43 10.48 6.80
CA ARG A 221 -11.62 11.16 7.33
C ARG A 221 -12.90 10.52 6.78
N LEU A 222 -13.91 10.40 7.64
CA LEU A 222 -15.27 10.03 7.23
C LEU A 222 -15.83 11.09 6.27
N ALA A 223 -16.38 10.63 5.16
CA ALA A 223 -17.04 11.51 4.19
C ALA A 223 -18.50 11.78 4.59
N ASP A 224 -19.16 10.80 5.20
CA ASP A 224 -20.50 10.91 5.79
C ASP A 224 -20.66 9.94 6.97
N TYR A 225 -21.83 9.96 7.60
CA TYR A 225 -22.21 9.08 8.71
C TYR A 225 -23.26 8.03 8.30
N LYS A 226 -23.46 7.80 7.00
CA LYS A 226 -24.50 6.89 6.52
C LYS A 226 -24.00 5.44 6.62
N THR A 227 -24.87 4.55 7.09
CA THR A 227 -24.60 3.10 7.14
C THR A 227 -25.63 2.32 6.36
N GLU A 228 -25.19 1.22 5.74
CA GLU A 228 -25.99 0.42 4.83
C GLU A 228 -25.99 -1.05 5.26
N VAL A 229 -27.09 -1.74 4.97
CA VAL A 229 -27.18 -3.18 5.20
C VAL A 229 -26.33 -3.87 4.13
N ILE A 230 -25.55 -4.86 4.55
CA ILE A 230 -24.73 -5.65 3.64
C ILE A 230 -25.64 -6.72 3.02
N THR A 231 -26.05 -6.49 1.78
CA THR A 231 -26.94 -7.41 1.04
C THR A 231 -26.18 -8.53 0.34
N ASP A 232 -24.91 -8.28 0.00
CA ASP A 232 -24.08 -9.26 -0.68
C ASP A 232 -23.78 -10.45 0.24
N PRO A 233 -23.72 -11.69 -0.28
CA PRO A 233 -23.45 -12.90 0.50
C PRO A 233 -21.96 -13.02 0.83
N ILE A 234 -21.38 -11.96 1.41
CA ILE A 234 -19.95 -11.90 1.74
C ILE A 234 -19.65 -12.87 2.88
N ARG A 235 -18.52 -13.58 2.74
CA ARG A 235 -18.03 -14.52 3.75
C ARG A 235 -17.17 -13.78 4.76
N VAL A 236 -17.47 -13.98 6.05
CA VAL A 236 -16.73 -13.43 7.18
C VAL A 236 -16.22 -14.56 8.06
N VAL A 237 -15.12 -14.31 8.78
CA VAL A 237 -14.60 -15.27 9.77
C VAL A 237 -15.65 -15.49 10.86
N ASN A 238 -16.01 -16.74 11.09
CA ASN A 238 -16.98 -17.14 12.10
C ASN A 238 -16.52 -16.68 13.51
N PRO A 239 -17.34 -15.90 14.25
CA PRO A 239 -17.01 -15.47 15.60
C PRO A 239 -16.64 -16.62 16.54
N LYS A 240 -17.33 -17.77 16.44
CA LYS A 240 -17.02 -18.98 17.22
C LYS A 240 -15.63 -19.53 16.89
N TYR A 241 -15.29 -19.59 15.61
CA TYR A 241 -13.94 -20.01 15.18
C TYR A 241 -12.87 -19.07 15.74
N ARG A 242 -13.10 -17.76 15.68
CA ARG A 242 -12.18 -16.74 16.23
C ARG A 242 -12.00 -16.87 17.75
N GLN A 243 -13.07 -17.16 18.48
CA GLN A 243 -13.01 -17.41 19.93
C GLN A 243 -12.16 -18.64 20.24
N LEU A 244 -12.36 -19.75 19.53
CA LEU A 244 -11.56 -20.97 19.67
C LEU A 244 -10.08 -20.71 19.38
N ASP A 245 -9.77 -19.97 18.32
CA ASP A 245 -8.40 -19.56 17.99
C ASP A 245 -7.76 -18.70 19.08
N SER A 246 -8.54 -17.82 19.72
CA SER A 246 -8.07 -17.03 20.86
C SER A 246 -7.79 -17.91 22.09
N GLN A 247 -8.68 -18.86 22.39
CA GLN A 247 -8.50 -19.80 23.50
C GLN A 247 -7.27 -20.70 23.28
N ILE A 248 -7.09 -21.25 22.07
CA ILE A 248 -5.92 -22.05 21.70
C ILE A 248 -4.62 -21.24 21.86
N ARG A 249 -4.59 -19.98 21.39
CA ARG A 249 -3.40 -19.11 21.56
C ARG A 249 -3.12 -18.83 23.03
N SER A 250 -4.14 -18.51 23.82
CA SER A 250 -4.01 -18.27 25.26
C SER A 250 -3.47 -19.50 25.99
N ALA A 251 -4.04 -20.67 25.74
CA ALA A 251 -3.60 -21.94 26.34
C ALA A 251 -2.18 -22.32 25.92
N ASN A 252 -1.82 -22.15 24.63
CA ASN A 252 -0.43 -22.35 24.17
C ASN A 252 0.54 -21.38 24.88
N GLY A 253 0.16 -20.12 25.08
CA GLY A 253 0.97 -19.15 25.80
C GLY A 253 1.16 -19.50 27.29
N LYS A 254 0.12 -20.04 27.95
CA LYS A 254 0.24 -20.61 29.30
C LYS A 254 1.18 -21.83 29.29
N ARG A 255 0.98 -22.78 28.38
CA ARG A 255 1.81 -23.99 28.28
C ARG A 255 3.28 -23.66 28.03
N SER A 256 3.56 -22.72 27.13
CA SER A 256 4.93 -22.27 26.83
C SER A 256 5.62 -21.68 28.07
N ARG A 257 4.90 -20.91 28.90
CA ARG A 257 5.44 -20.39 30.17
C ARG A 257 5.72 -21.51 31.17
N MET A 258 4.80 -22.49 31.29
CA MET A 258 5.00 -23.64 32.18
C MET A 258 6.16 -24.53 31.74
N LEU A 259 6.30 -24.77 30.43
CA LEU A 259 7.45 -25.49 29.87
C LEU A 259 8.77 -24.78 30.15
N ALA A 260 8.81 -23.45 30.04
CA ALA A 260 9.99 -22.66 30.39
C ALA A 260 10.33 -22.77 31.89
N GLN A 261 9.33 -22.68 32.78
CA GLN A 261 9.54 -22.88 34.22
C GLN A 261 10.00 -24.29 34.56
N PHE A 262 9.43 -25.30 33.90
CA PHE A 262 9.83 -26.70 34.05
C PHE A 262 11.27 -26.93 33.59
N GLY A 263 11.68 -26.34 32.45
CA GLY A 263 13.05 -26.43 31.93
C GLY A 263 14.07 -25.63 32.73
N ALA A 264 13.66 -24.56 33.41
CA ALA A 264 14.51 -23.78 34.33
C ALA A 264 14.76 -24.48 35.67
N LEU A 265 13.96 -25.51 36.01
CA LEU A 265 14.18 -26.32 37.20
C LEU A 265 15.24 -27.39 36.92
N ASN A 266 16.51 -26.98 37.03
CA ASN A 266 17.68 -27.87 37.02
C ASN A 266 18.30 -27.95 38.42
N ILE A 267 18.83 -29.12 38.77
CA ILE A 267 19.61 -29.34 39.99
C ILE A 267 21.09 -29.36 39.56
N GLU A 268 21.85 -28.33 39.93
CA GLU A 268 23.27 -28.23 39.59
C GLU A 268 24.21 -28.77 40.68
N THR A 269 23.69 -29.08 41.88
CA THR A 269 24.45 -29.62 43.03
C THR A 269 23.63 -30.64 43.82
N PRO A 270 24.25 -31.62 44.51
CA PRO A 270 23.51 -32.57 45.35
C PRO A 270 22.86 -31.83 46.54
N ILE A 271 21.54 -31.83 46.56
CA ILE A 271 20.71 -31.18 47.59
C ILE A 271 20.36 -32.20 48.67
N GLU A 272 20.33 -31.79 49.95
CA GLU A 272 19.83 -32.60 51.08
C GLU A 272 18.38 -33.09 50.86
N ALA A 273 17.96 -34.16 51.55
CA ALA A 273 16.72 -34.88 51.28
C ALA A 273 15.43 -34.02 51.34
N ALA A 274 15.30 -33.10 52.32
CA ALA A 274 14.10 -32.28 52.49
C ALA A 274 13.88 -31.23 51.36
N PRO A 275 14.89 -30.48 50.90
CA PRO A 275 14.74 -29.61 49.73
C PRO A 275 14.58 -30.36 48.40
N MET A 276 15.00 -31.64 48.31
CA MET A 276 14.72 -32.51 47.16
C MET A 276 13.23 -32.85 47.01
N GLU A 277 12.53 -33.17 48.11
CA GLU A 277 11.08 -33.47 48.08
C GLU A 277 10.26 -32.29 47.57
N ARG A 278 10.57 -31.06 48.02
CA ARG A 278 9.91 -29.84 47.54
C ARG A 278 10.17 -29.59 46.06
N PHE A 279 11.38 -29.88 45.59
CA PHE A 279 11.74 -29.76 44.18
C PHE A 279 10.96 -30.75 43.31
N VAL A 280 10.91 -32.02 43.71
CA VAL A 280 10.16 -33.07 43.02
C VAL A 280 8.67 -32.74 42.98
N ALA A 281 8.08 -32.32 44.11
CA ALA A 281 6.67 -31.91 44.16
C ALA A 281 6.36 -30.74 43.22
N LYS A 282 7.24 -29.72 43.17
CA LYS A 282 7.07 -28.58 42.26
C LYS A 282 7.19 -28.99 40.79
N LYS A 283 8.11 -29.90 40.47
CA LYS A 283 8.29 -30.43 39.11
C LYS A 283 7.10 -31.28 38.67
N ALA A 284 6.58 -32.13 39.56
CA ALA A 284 5.37 -32.92 39.32
C ALA A 284 4.14 -32.02 39.09
N ALA A 285 3.94 -31.00 39.92
CA ALA A 285 2.83 -30.05 39.76
C ALA A 285 2.90 -29.26 38.43
N LEU A 286 4.10 -28.88 37.98
CA LEU A 286 4.28 -28.25 36.67
C LEU A 286 4.02 -29.23 35.52
N HIS A 287 4.43 -30.49 35.66
CA HIS A 287 4.18 -31.52 34.67
C HIS A 287 2.68 -31.76 34.48
N GLU A 288 1.94 -31.92 35.59
CA GLU A 288 0.49 -32.09 35.58
C GLU A 288 -0.23 -30.90 34.90
N GLN A 289 0.20 -29.67 35.20
CA GLN A 289 -0.34 -28.47 34.54
C GLN A 289 -0.04 -28.44 33.03
N ILE A 290 1.14 -28.91 32.61
CA ILE A 290 1.50 -29.02 31.19
C ILE A 290 0.63 -30.06 30.48
N GLU A 291 0.40 -31.23 31.11
CA GLU A 291 -0.47 -32.27 30.56
C GLU A 291 -1.92 -31.81 30.45
N ALA A 292 -2.44 -31.15 31.48
CA ALA A 292 -3.79 -30.58 31.48
C ALA A 292 -3.96 -29.56 30.34
N LEU A 293 -3.03 -28.61 30.19
CA LEU A 293 -3.05 -27.63 29.10
C LEU A 293 -2.89 -28.30 27.72
N THR A 294 -2.12 -29.38 27.62
CA THR A 294 -1.95 -30.13 26.36
C THR A 294 -3.24 -30.82 25.95
N THR A 295 -3.94 -31.42 26.90
CA THR A 295 -5.27 -32.03 26.70
C THR A 295 -6.30 -30.99 26.30
N GLU A 296 -6.36 -29.85 27.00
CA GLU A 296 -7.23 -28.72 26.68
C GLU A 296 -6.99 -28.21 25.25
N ILE A 297 -5.74 -27.98 24.87
CA ILE A 297 -5.37 -27.50 23.53
C ILE A 297 -5.77 -28.52 22.45
N THR A 298 -5.65 -29.82 22.73
CA THR A 298 -6.05 -30.87 21.80
C THR A 298 -7.55 -30.90 21.60
N ALA A 299 -8.33 -30.81 22.69
CA ALA A 299 -9.78 -30.72 22.63
C ALA A 299 -10.25 -29.47 21.87
N LEU A 300 -9.68 -28.30 22.18
CA LEU A 300 -10.00 -27.04 21.49
C LEU A 300 -9.67 -27.11 19.98
N LYS A 301 -8.54 -27.72 19.60
CA LYS A 301 -8.19 -27.91 18.19
C LYS A 301 -9.19 -28.81 17.46
N GLN A 302 -9.72 -29.83 18.12
CA GLN A 302 -10.75 -30.71 17.55
C GLN A 302 -12.06 -29.94 17.33
N VAL A 303 -12.56 -29.25 18.35
CA VAL A 303 -13.76 -28.40 18.22
C VAL A 303 -13.59 -27.34 17.13
N ARG A 304 -12.41 -26.73 17.02
CA ARG A 304 -12.10 -25.76 15.95
C ARG A 304 -12.14 -26.41 14.56
N LYS A 305 -11.63 -27.64 14.42
CA LYS A 305 -11.65 -28.38 13.15
C LYS A 305 -13.08 -28.66 12.67
N ASP A 306 -13.99 -28.92 13.61
CA ASP A 306 -15.40 -29.20 13.33
C ASP A 306 -16.23 -27.91 13.17
N THR A 307 -15.65 -26.74 13.48
CA THR A 307 -16.29 -25.43 13.33
C THR A 307 -15.99 -24.83 11.96
N GLN A 308 -17.03 -24.43 11.23
CA GLN A 308 -16.88 -23.75 9.94
C GLN A 308 -16.08 -22.44 10.09
N HIS A 309 -14.99 -22.30 9.33
CA HIS A 309 -14.10 -21.15 9.40
C HIS A 309 -14.75 -19.84 8.92
N HIS A 310 -15.51 -19.90 7.82
CA HIS A 310 -16.19 -18.75 7.24
C HIS A 310 -17.69 -18.99 7.11
N ILE A 311 -18.49 -18.03 7.55
CA ILE A 311 -19.96 -18.03 7.42
C ILE A 311 -20.41 -16.81 6.62
N LYS A 312 -21.62 -16.83 6.07
CA LYS A 312 -22.16 -15.64 5.40
C LYS A 312 -22.47 -14.58 6.44
N ILE A 313 -22.37 -13.31 6.06
CA ILE A 313 -22.66 -12.21 6.97
C ILE A 313 -24.11 -12.24 7.51
N GLN A 314 -25.05 -12.74 6.71
CA GLN A 314 -26.45 -12.91 7.12
C GLN A 314 -26.64 -13.99 8.20
N GLU A 315 -25.70 -14.92 8.30
CA GLU A 315 -25.69 -16.02 9.27
C GLU A 315 -25.02 -15.61 10.60
N LEU A 316 -24.50 -14.37 10.70
CA LEU A 316 -23.92 -13.87 11.94
C LEU A 316 -24.97 -13.82 13.07
N PRO A 317 -24.57 -14.19 14.31
CA PRO A 317 -25.34 -13.89 15.52
C PRO A 317 -25.69 -12.41 15.60
N GLU A 318 -26.85 -12.08 16.17
CA GLU A 318 -27.35 -10.69 16.23
C GLU A 318 -26.36 -9.72 16.87
N GLU A 319 -25.68 -10.16 17.93
CA GLU A 319 -24.63 -9.43 18.64
C GLU A 319 -23.37 -9.14 17.81
N ASP A 320 -23.10 -9.95 16.79
CA ASP A 320 -21.95 -9.81 15.89
C ASP A 320 -22.32 -9.16 14.55
N ARG A 321 -23.62 -8.89 14.29
CA ARG A 321 -24.07 -8.24 13.06
C ARG A 321 -23.59 -6.79 13.02
N PHE A 322 -23.15 -6.36 11.85
CA PHE A 322 -22.71 -5.00 11.60
C PHE A 322 -23.23 -4.51 10.26
N ARG A 323 -23.27 -3.18 10.14
CA ARG A 323 -23.62 -2.46 8.91
C ARG A 323 -22.35 -1.94 8.26
N GLN A 324 -22.34 -1.85 6.94
CA GLN A 324 -21.22 -1.22 6.24
C GLN A 324 -21.35 0.30 6.28
N LEU A 325 -20.22 0.99 6.20
CA LEU A 325 -20.22 2.44 5.93
C LEU A 325 -20.59 2.67 4.47
N SER A 326 -21.40 3.69 4.21
CA SER A 326 -21.72 4.14 2.85
C SER A 326 -20.44 4.52 2.11
N THR A 327 -20.25 3.95 0.91
CA THR A 327 -19.06 4.21 0.09
C THR A 327 -19.29 5.31 -0.95
N HIS A 328 -20.52 5.75 -1.19
CA HIS A 328 -20.83 6.69 -2.28
C HIS A 328 -20.15 8.05 -2.10
N SER A 329 -20.39 8.72 -0.97
CA SER A 329 -19.74 10.02 -0.67
C SER A 329 -18.24 9.86 -0.54
N LYS A 330 -17.77 8.74 0.01
CA LYS A 330 -16.33 8.45 0.13
C LYS A 330 -15.68 8.33 -1.24
N HIS A 331 -16.28 7.59 -2.16
CA HIS A 331 -15.79 7.41 -3.52
C HIS A 331 -15.70 8.75 -4.26
N PHE A 332 -16.74 9.58 -4.17
CA PHE A 332 -16.74 10.93 -4.76
C PHE A 332 -15.63 11.81 -4.17
N VAL A 333 -15.54 11.89 -2.84
CA VAL A 333 -14.54 12.70 -2.14
C VAL A 333 -13.12 12.21 -2.41
N ASP A 334 -12.89 10.90 -2.43
CA ASP A 334 -11.58 10.33 -2.75
C ASP A 334 -11.18 10.57 -4.20
N THR A 335 -12.14 10.56 -5.13
CA THR A 335 -11.88 10.92 -6.53
C THR A 335 -11.36 12.36 -6.63
N ILE A 336 -11.94 13.30 -5.90
CA ILE A 336 -11.44 14.69 -5.83
C ILE A 336 -10.04 14.74 -5.22
N LYS A 337 -9.80 14.02 -4.11
CA LYS A 337 -8.46 13.95 -3.48
C LYS A 337 -7.41 13.37 -4.42
N MET A 338 -7.76 12.36 -5.19
CA MET A 338 -6.88 11.76 -6.19
C MET A 338 -6.49 12.77 -7.26
N ILE A 339 -7.48 13.46 -7.85
CA ILE A 339 -7.25 14.48 -8.88
C ILE A 339 -6.36 15.59 -8.33
N ALA A 340 -6.66 16.08 -7.12
CA ALA A 340 -5.88 17.13 -6.48
C ALA A 340 -4.44 16.69 -6.15
N TYR A 341 -4.24 15.47 -5.63
CA TYR A 341 -2.90 14.93 -5.39
C TYR A 341 -2.09 14.79 -6.69
N ARG A 342 -2.73 14.38 -7.79
CA ARG A 342 -2.08 14.28 -9.10
C ARG A 342 -1.69 15.66 -9.64
N ALA A 343 -2.59 16.64 -9.53
CA ALA A 343 -2.31 18.02 -9.92
C ALA A 343 -1.13 18.61 -9.11
N GLU A 344 -1.11 18.40 -7.78
CA GLU A 344 0.01 18.79 -6.93
C GLU A 344 1.30 18.06 -7.30
N THR A 345 1.23 16.77 -7.67
CA THR A 345 2.40 16.01 -8.11
C THR A 345 2.98 16.56 -9.41
N VAL A 346 2.13 16.98 -10.35
CA VAL A 346 2.56 17.67 -11.58
C VAL A 346 3.24 19.00 -11.24
N MET A 347 2.62 19.82 -10.38
CA MET A 347 3.23 21.08 -9.91
C MET A 347 4.57 20.84 -9.21
N ALA A 348 4.66 19.80 -8.37
CA ALA A 348 5.91 19.45 -7.69
C ALA A 348 7.00 19.04 -8.68
N ASN A 349 6.66 18.33 -9.75
CA ASN A 349 7.61 17.96 -10.79
C ASN A 349 8.11 19.19 -11.58
N ILE A 350 7.24 20.14 -11.89
CA ILE A 350 7.65 21.43 -12.50
C ILE A 350 8.66 22.15 -11.61
N LEU A 351 8.39 22.20 -10.30
CA LEU A 351 9.24 22.88 -9.33
C LEU A 351 10.59 22.18 -9.11
N ARG A 352 10.68 20.86 -9.29
CA ARG A 352 11.93 20.09 -9.14
C ARG A 352 13.03 20.53 -10.09
N GLU A 353 12.67 21.04 -11.26
CA GLU A 353 13.65 21.54 -12.24
C GLU A 353 14.32 22.84 -11.79
N THR A 354 13.68 23.59 -10.89
CA THR A 354 14.12 24.91 -10.45
C THR A 354 14.58 24.97 -9.00
N MET A 355 14.04 24.12 -8.14
CA MET A 355 14.38 24.12 -6.72
C MET A 355 15.51 23.13 -6.44
N THR A 356 16.60 23.62 -5.85
CA THR A 356 17.71 22.77 -5.39
C THR A 356 17.29 21.85 -4.24
N LYS A 357 16.45 22.34 -3.33
CA LYS A 357 15.88 21.57 -2.21
C LYS A 357 14.57 20.90 -2.59
N THR A 358 14.68 19.70 -3.12
CA THR A 358 13.51 18.95 -3.63
C THR A 358 12.56 18.46 -2.53
N ASP A 359 13.03 18.38 -1.29
CA ASP A 359 12.26 18.00 -0.10
C ASP A 359 11.33 19.11 0.40
N GLU A 360 11.64 20.38 0.14
CA GLU A 360 10.81 21.54 0.53
C GLU A 360 9.67 21.83 -0.46
N ILE A 361 9.65 21.21 -1.64
CA ILE A 361 8.72 21.52 -2.74
C ILE A 361 7.25 21.39 -2.32
N ARG A 362 6.86 20.25 -1.72
CA ARG A 362 5.46 20.04 -1.31
C ARG A 362 5.06 20.97 -0.16
N THR A 363 6.02 21.37 0.69
CA THR A 363 5.78 22.36 1.74
C THR A 363 5.49 23.73 1.14
N LEU A 364 6.23 24.14 0.11
CA LEU A 364 5.97 25.38 -0.63
C LEU A 364 4.58 25.36 -1.26
N LEU A 365 4.21 24.27 -1.95
CA LEU A 365 2.88 24.13 -2.56
C LEU A 365 1.75 24.22 -1.51
N CYS A 366 1.87 23.51 -0.37
CA CYS A 366 0.93 23.63 0.73
C CYS A 366 0.78 25.06 1.26
N ALA A 367 1.89 25.80 1.36
CA ALA A 367 1.87 27.19 1.78
C ALA A 367 1.12 28.06 0.76
N LEU A 368 1.39 27.89 -0.54
CA LEU A 368 0.70 28.62 -1.61
C LEU A 368 -0.81 28.39 -1.61
N TYR A 369 -1.27 27.15 -1.34
CA TYR A 369 -2.71 26.85 -1.26
C TYR A 369 -3.41 27.52 -0.08
N SER A 370 -2.65 27.97 0.92
CA SER A 370 -3.16 28.67 2.10
C SER A 370 -3.06 30.20 1.96
N CYS A 371 -2.43 30.70 0.90
CA CYS A 371 -2.30 32.13 0.64
C CYS A 371 -3.57 32.69 -0.01
N GLU A 372 -3.89 33.94 0.32
CA GLU A 372 -4.87 34.71 -0.42
C GLU A 372 -4.32 35.07 -1.81
N ALA A 373 -5.23 35.28 -2.76
CA ALA A 373 -4.92 35.71 -4.11
C ALA A 373 -6.01 36.64 -4.61
N ASP A 374 -5.63 37.68 -5.36
CA ASP A 374 -6.61 38.54 -6.00
C ASP A 374 -7.16 37.86 -7.25
N LEU A 375 -8.47 37.87 -7.41
CA LEU A 375 -9.15 37.43 -8.63
C LEU A 375 -9.58 38.67 -9.42
N LEU A 376 -8.95 38.87 -10.58
CA LEU A 376 -9.13 40.05 -11.41
C LEU A 376 -9.74 39.64 -12.76
N PRO A 377 -11.07 39.65 -12.92
CA PRO A 377 -11.72 39.33 -14.17
C PRO A 377 -11.60 40.49 -15.17
N ASP A 378 -11.25 40.16 -16.41
CA ASP A 378 -11.28 41.03 -17.57
C ASP A 378 -12.24 40.43 -18.59
N TYR A 379 -13.50 40.84 -18.50
CA TYR A 379 -14.56 40.35 -19.37
C TYR A 379 -14.35 40.71 -20.85
N PRO A 380 -13.91 41.95 -21.22
CA PRO A 380 -13.61 42.27 -22.61
C PRO A 380 -12.57 41.35 -23.25
N ASN A 381 -11.47 41.05 -22.54
CA ASN A 381 -10.41 40.19 -23.06
C ASN A 381 -10.61 38.70 -22.74
N LYS A 382 -11.71 38.36 -22.05
CA LYS A 382 -12.06 36.99 -21.63
C LYS A 382 -10.96 36.31 -20.83
N THR A 383 -10.42 37.01 -19.83
CA THR A 383 -9.39 36.46 -18.95
C THR A 383 -9.76 36.63 -17.48
N LEU A 384 -9.29 35.71 -16.64
CA LEU A 384 -9.34 35.83 -15.19
C LEU A 384 -7.91 35.73 -14.66
N THR A 385 -7.38 36.86 -14.20
CA THR A 385 -6.04 36.88 -13.61
C THR A 385 -6.12 36.49 -12.14
N VAL A 386 -5.43 35.41 -11.77
CA VAL A 386 -5.18 34.99 -10.39
C VAL A 386 -3.83 35.56 -9.99
N ARG A 387 -3.85 36.61 -9.16
CA ARG A 387 -2.63 37.32 -8.72
C ARG A 387 -2.23 36.86 -7.32
N LEU A 388 -1.11 36.13 -7.24
CA LEU A 388 -0.51 35.68 -5.99
C LEU A 388 0.31 36.80 -5.35
N HIS A 389 0.35 36.87 -4.02
CA HIS A 389 1.19 37.83 -3.30
C HIS A 389 2.65 37.37 -3.20
N HIS A 390 3.56 38.33 -3.03
CA HIS A 390 4.98 38.05 -2.83
C HIS A 390 5.25 37.28 -1.54
N SER A 391 6.22 36.39 -1.61
CA SER A 391 6.82 35.74 -0.46
C SER A 391 7.89 36.63 0.18
N ALA A 392 8.27 36.33 1.42
CA ALA A 392 9.35 37.05 2.11
C ALA A 392 10.75 36.86 1.47
N ARG A 393 10.90 35.89 0.56
CA ARG A 393 12.19 35.52 -0.06
C ARG A 393 12.10 35.64 -1.58
N ALA A 394 13.00 36.42 -2.17
CA ALA A 394 13.05 36.65 -3.62
C ALA A 394 13.23 35.36 -4.45
N HIS A 395 14.01 34.40 -3.94
CA HIS A 395 14.16 33.10 -4.59
C HIS A 395 12.84 32.33 -4.67
N THR A 396 12.01 32.39 -3.61
CA THR A 396 10.68 31.76 -3.62
C THR A 396 9.79 32.39 -4.68
N ASP A 397 9.83 33.72 -4.81
CA ASP A 397 9.08 34.44 -5.84
C ASP A 397 9.49 34.07 -7.27
N GLU A 398 10.79 33.86 -7.52
CA GLU A 398 11.29 33.41 -8.81
C GLU A 398 10.75 32.02 -9.18
N VAL A 399 10.79 31.10 -8.22
CA VAL A 399 10.26 29.74 -8.37
C VAL A 399 8.74 29.75 -8.61
N VAL A 400 8.00 30.55 -7.84
CA VAL A 400 6.54 30.69 -7.98
C VAL A 400 6.17 31.33 -9.31
N ARG A 401 6.98 32.26 -9.83
CA ARG A 401 6.76 32.87 -11.14
C ARG A 401 6.86 31.83 -12.26
N LYS A 402 7.88 30.96 -12.25
CA LYS A 402 7.97 29.87 -13.23
C LYS A 402 6.74 28.96 -13.15
N LEU A 403 6.30 28.60 -11.94
CA LEU A 403 5.08 27.81 -11.78
C LEU A 403 3.85 28.51 -12.37
N CYS A 404 3.69 29.82 -12.15
CA CYS A 404 2.61 30.61 -12.72
C CYS A 404 2.65 30.63 -14.25
N ASP A 405 3.85 30.75 -14.85
CA ASP A 405 4.04 30.75 -16.29
C ASP A 405 3.62 29.40 -16.90
N GLU A 406 4.07 28.29 -16.30
CA GLU A 406 3.72 26.92 -16.73
C GLU A 406 2.21 26.64 -16.62
N ILE A 407 1.57 27.05 -15.51
CA ILE A 407 0.12 26.87 -15.34
C ILE A 407 -0.64 27.76 -16.34
N THR A 408 -0.19 29.00 -16.57
CA THR A 408 -0.83 29.91 -17.54
C THR A 408 -0.72 29.37 -18.97
N ALA A 409 0.39 28.71 -19.31
CA ALA A 409 0.62 28.09 -20.62
C ALA A 409 -0.33 26.92 -20.91
N THR A 410 -1.04 26.38 -19.91
CA THR A 410 -2.08 25.36 -20.12
C THR A 410 -3.34 25.91 -20.81
N GLU A 411 -3.47 27.24 -20.92
CA GLU A 411 -4.63 27.93 -21.51
C GLU A 411 -5.98 27.51 -20.90
N THR A 412 -5.96 27.06 -19.63
CA THR A 412 -7.14 26.54 -18.95
C THR A 412 -8.24 27.60 -18.86
N VAL A 413 -9.46 27.25 -19.27
CA VAL A 413 -10.65 28.09 -19.13
C VAL A 413 -11.33 27.78 -17.80
N PHE A 414 -11.71 28.81 -17.05
CA PHE A 414 -12.39 28.63 -15.77
C PHE A 414 -13.74 27.92 -15.99
N PRO A 415 -14.08 26.88 -15.21
CA PRO A 415 -15.28 26.09 -15.46
C PRO A 415 -16.55 26.95 -15.51
N ARG A 416 -17.41 26.68 -16.51
CA ARG A 416 -18.71 27.35 -16.72
C ARG A 416 -18.61 28.84 -17.10
N THR A 417 -17.44 29.32 -17.51
CA THR A 417 -17.25 30.66 -18.09
C THR A 417 -16.44 30.56 -19.39
N ASP A 418 -16.19 31.69 -20.04
CA ASP A 418 -15.25 31.81 -21.17
C ASP A 418 -13.95 32.52 -20.76
N LEU A 419 -13.70 32.66 -19.45
CA LEU A 419 -12.52 33.35 -18.93
C LEU A 419 -11.31 32.41 -18.88
N ARG A 420 -10.29 32.68 -19.70
CA ARG A 420 -9.00 31.99 -19.63
C ARG A 420 -8.24 32.40 -18.37
N LEU A 421 -7.75 31.42 -17.61
CA LEU A 421 -6.98 31.65 -16.40
C LEU A 421 -5.57 32.15 -16.72
N ILE A 422 -5.14 33.17 -16.01
CA ILE A 422 -3.79 33.73 -16.06
C ILE A 422 -3.26 33.80 -14.63
N PHE A 423 -2.22 33.04 -14.32
CA PHE A 423 -1.57 33.07 -13.02
C PHE A 423 -0.39 34.03 -13.08
N LYS A 424 -0.29 34.94 -12.10
CA LYS A 424 0.84 35.87 -11.99
C LYS A 424 1.21 36.09 -10.54
N LEU A 425 2.49 36.25 -10.28
CA LEU A 425 2.93 36.87 -9.03
C LEU A 425 2.69 38.38 -9.13
N GLY A 426 2.26 39.01 -8.03
CA GLY A 426 2.15 40.45 -7.92
C GLY A 426 3.47 41.16 -8.25
N SER A 427 3.42 42.50 -8.34
CA SER A 427 4.63 43.31 -8.41
C SER A 427 4.93 43.87 -7.02
N SER A 428 6.20 43.78 -6.58
CA SER A 428 6.61 44.35 -5.32
C SER A 428 6.75 45.84 -5.58
N GLN A 429 5.78 46.63 -5.13
CA GLN A 429 5.92 48.09 -5.12
C GLN A 429 6.88 48.57 -4.03
N TYR A 430 7.98 47.85 -3.78
CA TYR A 430 9.13 48.45 -3.10
C TYR A 430 9.93 49.21 -4.16
N ARG A 431 9.52 50.46 -4.41
CA ARG A 431 10.40 51.47 -5.02
C ARG A 431 11.70 51.48 -4.21
N ARG A 432 12.79 51.00 -4.79
CA ARG A 432 14.16 51.20 -4.30
C ARG A 432 14.70 52.59 -4.66
N ASP A 433 13.81 53.59 -4.77
CA ASP A 433 14.15 54.96 -5.15
C ASP A 433 13.65 55.93 -4.08
N GLN A 434 14.12 55.76 -2.84
CA GLN A 434 14.17 56.82 -1.83
C GLN A 434 15.34 56.54 -0.89
N ASP A 435 16.56 56.73 -1.39
CA ASP A 435 17.68 57.19 -0.55
C ASP A 435 18.23 58.44 -1.24
N VAL A 436 18.10 59.57 -0.55
CA VAL A 436 18.64 60.90 -0.89
C VAL A 436 20.02 61.05 -0.26
#